data_AF-A0AAW1IPC3-F1
#
_entry.id   AF-A0AAW1IPC3-F1
#
_cell.length_a   1.000
_cell.length_b   1.000
_cell.length_c   1.000
_cell.angle_alpha   90.00
_cell.angle_beta   90.00
_cell.angle_gamma   90.00
#
_symmetry.space_group_name_H-M   'P 1'
#
loop_
_entity.id
_entity.type
_entity.pdbx_description
1 polymer ?
#
loop_
_entity_poly.entity_id
_entity_poly.type
_entity_poly.pdbx_seq_one_letter_code
_entity_poly.pdbx_strand_id
1 'polypeptide(L)'
;LRLESTYPSLNDHLEDPAYFKEIAVLAPTHDIVELVNEYVLSLIPNGGRVYISSNEISKDENNIAIRDLYSTEFLNTIRCSGLSNHKIMLKVAVIVMLL
;
A
#
# COMPACT_ATOMS: atom_id res chain seq x y z
N LEU A 1 -7.51 -11.88 12.83
CA LEU A 1 -8.00 -12.37 11.53
C LEU A 1 -7.43 -13.75 11.30
N ARG A 2 -8.25 -14.74 10.92
CA ARG A 2 -7.75 -16.08 10.54
C ARG A 2 -7.57 -16.09 9.03
N LEU A 3 -6.33 -15.98 8.57
CA LEU A 3 -6.01 -15.90 7.15
C LEU A 3 -6.47 -17.15 6.39
N GLU A 4 -6.36 -18.35 6.97
CA GLU A 4 -6.82 -19.57 6.32
C GLU A 4 -8.34 -19.65 6.10
N SER A 5 -9.13 -18.98 6.95
CA SER A 5 -10.58 -18.91 6.74
C SER A 5 -10.98 -17.88 5.69
N THR A 6 -10.14 -16.84 5.49
CA THR A 6 -10.42 -15.76 4.53
C THR A 6 -9.81 -16.04 3.16
N TYR A 7 -8.66 -16.72 3.13
CA TYR A 7 -7.94 -17.17 1.94
C TYR A 7 -7.79 -18.70 1.95
N PRO A 8 -8.86 -19.45 1.65
CA PRO A 8 -8.78 -20.90 1.53
C PRO A 8 -7.85 -21.27 0.37
N SER A 9 -6.89 -22.17 0.60
CA SER A 9 -5.90 -22.59 -0.41
C SER A 9 -5.04 -21.45 -0.99
N LEU A 10 -4.73 -20.42 -0.18
CA LEU A 10 -3.93 -19.27 -0.62
C LEU A 10 -2.68 -19.65 -1.42
N ASN A 11 -1.92 -20.65 -0.96
CA ASN A 11 -0.69 -21.10 -1.60
C ASN A 11 -0.89 -21.63 -3.03
N ASP A 12 -2.05 -22.21 -3.32
CA ASP A 12 -2.37 -22.77 -4.64
C ASP A 12 -2.80 -21.67 -5.64
N HIS A 13 -3.13 -20.48 -5.14
CA HIS A 13 -3.70 -19.37 -5.91
C HIS A 13 -2.84 -18.10 -5.90
N LEU A 14 -1.60 -18.15 -5.42
CA LEU A 14 -0.71 -16.97 -5.28
C LEU A 14 -0.47 -16.20 -6.59
N GLU A 15 -0.63 -16.84 -7.74
CA GLU A 15 -0.46 -16.25 -9.07
C GLU A 15 -1.78 -16.04 -9.82
N ASP A 16 -2.92 -16.31 -9.18
CA ASP A 16 -4.26 -16.17 -9.79
C ASP A 16 -4.91 -14.85 -9.35
N PRO A 17 -4.94 -13.81 -10.22
CA PRO A 17 -5.57 -12.54 -9.87
C PRO A 17 -7.08 -12.67 -9.69
N ALA A 18 -7.74 -13.67 -10.28
CA ALA A 18 -9.18 -13.87 -10.16
C ALA A 18 -9.55 -14.35 -8.75
N TYR A 19 -8.72 -15.21 -8.15
CA TYR A 19 -8.90 -15.66 -6.77
C TYR A 19 -8.95 -14.50 -5.77
N PHE A 20 -8.01 -13.55 -5.88
CA PHE A 20 -7.97 -12.41 -4.97
C PHE A 20 -9.16 -11.46 -5.14
N LYS A 21 -9.81 -11.41 -6.32
CA LYS A 21 -10.88 -10.43 -6.60
C LYS A 21 -12.14 -10.67 -5.80
N GLU A 22 -12.38 -11.93 -5.45
CA GLU A 22 -13.57 -12.35 -4.70
C GLU A 22 -13.37 -12.21 -3.18
N ILE A 23 -12.17 -11.82 -2.72
CA ILE A 23 -11.81 -11.82 -1.30
C ILE A 23 -11.51 -10.38 -0.83
N ALA A 24 -12.27 -9.92 0.16
CA ALA A 24 -12.02 -8.65 0.84
C ALA A 24 -11.74 -8.89 2.34
N VAL A 25 -10.63 -8.35 2.83
CA VAL A 25 -10.30 -8.38 4.26
C VAL A 25 -10.68 -7.05 4.88
N LEU A 26 -11.64 -7.08 5.81
CA LEU A 26 -11.97 -5.94 6.65
C LEU A 26 -11.35 -6.11 8.03
N ALA A 27 -10.65 -5.10 8.51
CA ALA A 27 -10.05 -5.07 9.84
C ALA A 27 -10.46 -3.79 10.59
N PRO A 28 -10.50 -3.82 11.94
CA PRO A 28 -10.93 -2.68 12.73
C PRO A 28 -9.95 -1.50 12.72
N THR A 29 -8.68 -1.71 12.36
CA THR A 29 -7.66 -0.66 12.24
C THR A 29 -6.86 -0.81 10.96
N HIS A 30 -6.31 0.31 10.47
CA HIS A 30 -5.48 0.34 9.28
C HIS A 30 -4.20 -0.49 9.45
N ASP A 31 -3.55 -0.42 10.60
CA ASP A 31 -2.32 -1.17 10.90
C ASP A 31 -2.50 -2.69 10.71
N ILE A 32 -3.69 -3.22 11.06
CA ILE A 32 -3.99 -4.64 10.86
C ILE A 32 -4.19 -4.95 9.36
N VAL A 33 -4.82 -4.04 8.60
CA VAL A 33 -4.93 -4.19 7.13
C VAL A 33 -3.56 -4.17 6.48
N GLU A 34 -2.68 -3.26 6.90
CA GLU A 34 -1.32 -3.13 6.37
C GLU A 34 -0.51 -4.42 6.65
N LEU A 35 -0.55 -4.95 7.87
CA LEU A 35 0.06 -6.24 8.22
C LEU A 35 -0.43 -7.40 7.36
N VAL A 36 -1.74 -7.49 7.11
CA VAL A 36 -2.30 -8.56 6.26
C VAL A 36 -1.85 -8.40 4.81
N ASN A 37 -1.89 -7.18 4.28
CA ASN A 37 -1.45 -6.89 2.91
C ASN A 37 0.03 -7.23 2.74
N GLU A 38 0.90 -6.83 3.67
CA GLU A 38 2.32 -7.15 3.66
C GLU A 38 2.58 -8.65 3.74
N TYR A 39 1.83 -9.36 4.60
CA TYR A 39 1.95 -10.81 4.72
C TYR A 39 1.57 -11.52 3.42
N VAL A 40 0.41 -11.23 2.83
CA VAL A 40 -0.03 -11.85 1.56
C VAL A 40 0.93 -11.48 0.44
N LEU A 41 1.37 -10.22 0.35
CA LEU A 41 2.39 -9.78 -0.60
C LEU A 41 3.70 -10.55 -0.44
N SER A 42 4.11 -10.90 0.78
CA SER A 42 5.36 -11.64 1.04
C SER A 42 5.33 -13.07 0.50
N LEU A 43 4.14 -13.68 0.45
CA LEU A 43 3.96 -15.05 -0.05
C LEU A 43 4.02 -15.13 -1.58
N ILE A 44 3.65 -14.06 -2.29
CA ILE A 44 3.63 -14.04 -3.76
C ILE A 44 5.09 -14.14 -4.27
N PRO A 45 5.42 -15.18 -5.07
CA PRO A 45 6.79 -15.48 -5.46
C PRO A 45 7.40 -14.45 -6.43
N ASN A 46 6.55 -13.66 -7.09
CA ASN A 46 6.97 -12.67 -8.07
C ASN A 46 7.77 -11.52 -7.45
N GLY A 47 8.79 -11.06 -8.19
CA GLY A 47 9.56 -9.87 -7.86
C GLY A 47 8.66 -8.63 -7.78
N GLY A 48 8.80 -7.86 -6.70
CA GLY A 48 8.05 -6.63 -6.48
C GLY A 48 8.82 -5.38 -6.90
N ARG A 49 8.10 -4.32 -7.26
CA ARG A 49 8.64 -2.97 -7.35
C ARG A 49 8.15 -2.14 -6.17
N VAL A 50 9.07 -1.40 -5.57
CA VAL A 50 8.78 -0.44 -4.53
C VAL A 50 8.74 0.94 -5.16
N TYR A 51 7.63 1.65 -4.97
CA TYR A 51 7.49 3.05 -5.34
C TYR A 51 7.44 3.89 -4.07
N ILE A 52 8.15 5.02 -4.05
CA ILE A 52 8.24 5.92 -2.91
C ILE A 52 7.40 7.16 -3.25
N SER A 53 6.72 7.73 -2.25
CA SER A 53 6.02 9.00 -2.42
C SER A 53 6.99 10.11 -2.79
N SER A 54 6.54 11.03 -3.65
CA SER A 54 7.26 12.28 -3.84
C SER A 54 7.18 13.09 -2.55
N ASN A 55 8.33 13.57 -2.07
CA ASN A 55 8.43 14.42 -0.90
C ASN A 55 8.71 15.88 -1.27
N GLU A 56 8.47 16.24 -2.53
CA GLU A 56 8.73 17.58 -3.06
C GLU A 56 7.44 18.27 -3.46
N ILE A 57 7.33 19.54 -3.09
CA ILE A 57 6.27 20.45 -3.52
C ILE A 57 6.61 20.90 -4.95
N SER A 58 5.61 21.04 -5.81
CA SER A 58 5.81 21.51 -7.17
C SER A 58 6.55 22.86 -7.20
N LYS A 59 7.50 23.00 -8.12
CA LYS A 59 8.29 24.22 -8.34
C LYS A 59 7.48 25.29 -9.07
N ASP A 60 6.26 25.58 -8.61
CA ASP A 60 5.56 26.76 -9.10
C ASP A 60 6.19 28.00 -8.44
N GLU A 61 6.60 28.97 -9.26
CA GLU A 61 7.53 30.04 -8.89
C GLU A 61 6.98 30.99 -7.81
N ASN A 62 5.68 30.93 -7.52
CA ASN A 62 5.01 31.75 -6.51
C ASN A 62 5.02 31.17 -5.08
N ASN A 63 5.65 30.00 -4.85
CA ASN A 63 5.44 29.21 -3.63
C ASN A 63 6.64 29.05 -2.69
N ILE A 64 7.62 29.96 -2.74
CA ILE A 64 8.80 29.92 -1.85
C ILE A 64 8.37 29.88 -0.37
N ALA A 65 7.37 30.67 0.01
CA ALA A 65 6.82 30.67 1.38
C ALA A 65 6.15 29.34 1.79
N ILE A 66 5.61 28.58 0.84
CA ILE A 66 4.98 27.27 1.10
C ILE A 66 6.04 26.17 1.25
N ARG A 67 7.17 26.26 0.53
CA ARG A 67 8.32 25.36 0.73
C ARG A 67 8.92 25.50 2.13
N ASP A 68 8.95 26.72 2.67
CA ASP A 68 9.47 26.96 4.02
C ASP A 68 8.47 26.52 5.12
N LEU A 69 7.17 26.48 4.79
CA LEU A 69 6.11 26.05 5.71
C LEU A 69 6.01 24.52 5.85
N TYR A 70 6.28 23.79 4.77
CA TYR A 70 6.15 22.33 4.70
C TYR A 70 7.51 21.69 4.38
N SER A 71 8.28 21.42 5.44
CA SER A 71 9.55 20.69 5.31
C SER A 71 9.32 19.27 4.80
N THR A 72 10.34 18.66 4.21
CA THR A 72 10.33 17.23 3.84
C THR A 72 10.04 16.33 5.04
N GLU A 73 10.49 16.73 6.24
CA GLU A 73 10.20 16.04 7.49
C GLU A 73 8.71 16.09 7.82
N PHE A 74 8.07 17.26 7.68
CA PHE A 74 6.63 17.39 7.84
C PHE A 74 5.87 16.55 6.80
N LEU A 75 6.25 16.61 5.52
CA LEU A 75 5.63 15.80 4.47
C LEU A 75 5.71 14.30 4.76
N ASN A 76 6.81 13.82 5.36
CA ASN A 76 6.99 12.44 5.81
C ASN A 76 6.10 12.04 7.01
N THR A 77 5.48 13.01 7.68
CA THR A 77 4.49 12.74 8.74
C THR A 77 3.06 12.67 8.21
N ILE A 78 2.81 13.08 6.97
CA ILE A 78 1.47 13.06 6.38
C ILE A 78 1.05 11.61 6.15
N ARG A 79 0.14 11.16 7.00
CA ARG A 79 -0.55 9.87 6.91
C ARG A 79 -1.92 10.11 6.30
N CYS A 80 -2.16 9.66 5.07
CA CYS A 80 -3.52 9.60 4.55
C CYS A 80 -4.17 8.31 5.05
N SER A 81 -5.22 8.44 5.87
CA SER A 81 -6.02 7.31 6.31
C SER A 81 -6.51 6.50 5.11
N GLY A 82 -6.07 5.24 5.00
CA GLY A 82 -6.43 4.35 3.88
C GLY A 82 -5.41 4.26 2.76
N LEU A 83 -4.30 5.01 2.80
CA LEU A 83 -3.21 4.94 1.82
C LEU A 83 -1.93 4.37 2.43
N SER A 84 -1.18 3.59 1.65
CA SER A 84 0.12 3.08 2.04
C SER A 84 1.10 4.23 2.27
N ASN A 85 1.76 4.23 3.41
CA ASN A 85 2.54 5.37 3.87
C ASN A 85 3.88 5.50 3.16
N HIS A 86 4.01 6.56 2.34
CA HIS A 86 5.22 6.97 1.58
C HIS A 86 5.91 5.89 0.75
N LYS A 87 5.36 4.69 0.69
CA LYS A 87 5.91 3.53 0.01
C LYS A 87 4.75 2.61 -0.37
N ILE A 88 4.69 2.22 -1.63
CA ILE A 88 3.81 1.16 -2.11
C ILE A 88 4.64 0.07 -2.78
N MET A 89 4.42 -1.18 -2.39
CA MET A 89 5.04 -2.34 -3.02
C MET A 89 4.02 -3.02 -3.93
N LEU A 90 4.35 -3.13 -5.22
CA LEU A 90 3.51 -3.75 -6.22
C LEU A 90 4.19 -5.00 -6.78
N LYS A 91 3.43 -6.09 -6.90
CA LYS A 91 3.84 -7.35 -7.52
C LYS A 91 2.92 -7.67 -8.71
N VAL A 92 3.32 -8.58 -9.59
CA VAL A 92 2.41 -9.11 -10.60
C VAL A 92 1.35 -9.97 -9.89
N ALA A 93 0.11 -9.91 -10.38
CA ALA A 93 -1.05 -10.64 -9.87
C ALA A 93 -1.65 -10.15 -8.53
N VAL A 94 -1.21 -9.01 -7.98
CA VAL A 94 -1.88 -8.39 -6.83
C VAL A 94 -2.98 -7.41 -7.22
N ILE A 95 -3.97 -7.29 -6.35
CA ILE A 95 -5.06 -6.33 -6.48
C ILE A 95 -4.64 -5.01 -5.83
N VAL A 96 -4.91 -3.93 -6.54
CA VAL A 96 -4.70 -2.56 -6.06
C VAL A 96 -6.04 -1.85 -6.09
N MET A 97 -6.39 -1.19 -4.99
CA MET A 97 -7.52 -0.26 -4.97
C MET A 97 -7.02 1.10 -5.45
N LEU A 98 -7.69 1.65 -6.47
CA LEU A 98 -7.51 3.05 -6.87
C LEU A 98 -8.40 3.91 -5.95
N LEU A 99 -7.79 4.90 -5.30
CA LEU A 99 -8.44 5.83 -4.37
C LEU A 99 -8.48 7.24 -4.94
#